data_AF-A0AAU5I268-F1
#
_entry.id   AF-A0AAU5I268-F1
#
_cell.length_a   1.000
_cell.length_b   1.000
_cell.length_c   1.000
_cell.angle_alpha   90.00
_cell.angle_beta   90.00
_cell.angle_gamma   90.00
#
_symmetry.space_group_name_H-M   'P 1'
#
loop_
_entity.id
_entity.type
_entity.pdbx_description
1 polymer ?
#
loop_
_entity_poly.entity_id
_entity_poly.type
_entity_poly.pdbx_seq_one_letter_code
_entity_poly.pdbx_strand_id
1 'polypeptide(L)'
;MTDRTTRDQLERNKQAAGEFHRELEPEFILAEDDLVTTCYYVPQPEPENLAASYDCYAFDTYRFQDGQVVEHWSSDNKIAPLTWQRARPKAHQLIDPGPPVSKEQIEANKRLVIDSYRYVFDAENPAAIKDFFAEDYQHHYPQFPPGRTGFDMFVNMLFPDGPRPVQPELLRPPTILMAEGDMLIYVADRPQPELDDPTSKFTFLIYNAFKIRDGMLAEHWSGVNMAAPPNLD
;
A
#
# COMPACT_ATOMS: atom_id res chain seq x y z
N MET A 1 5.25 -25.56 -1.58
CA MET A 1 6.68 -25.43 -1.91
C MET A 1 6.79 -24.99 -3.35
N THR A 2 7.25 -23.77 -3.59
CA THR A 2 7.58 -23.25 -4.92
C THR A 2 8.88 -23.91 -5.39
N ASP A 3 8.95 -24.33 -6.66
CA ASP A 3 10.16 -24.99 -7.21
C ASP A 3 11.36 -24.01 -7.22
N ARG A 4 12.58 -24.53 -7.09
CA ARG A 4 13.82 -23.74 -6.99
C ARG A 4 13.99 -22.81 -8.19
N THR A 5 13.64 -23.27 -9.39
CA THR A 5 13.70 -22.48 -10.61
C THR A 5 12.76 -21.26 -10.57
N THR A 6 11.56 -21.42 -10.01
CA THR A 6 10.61 -20.32 -9.80
C THR A 6 11.15 -19.32 -8.80
N ARG A 7 11.75 -19.78 -7.71
CA ARG A 7 12.36 -18.91 -6.70
C ARG A 7 13.52 -18.10 -7.27
N ASP A 8 14.42 -18.74 -8.00
CA ASP A 8 15.56 -18.07 -8.63
C ASP A 8 15.09 -17.04 -9.67
N GLN A 9 13.97 -17.29 -10.36
CA GLN A 9 13.35 -16.32 -11.27
C GLN A 9 12.77 -15.12 -10.53
N LEU A 10 12.09 -15.36 -9.40
CA LEU A 10 11.51 -14.31 -8.58
C LEU A 10 12.59 -13.35 -8.06
N GLU A 11 13.71 -13.89 -7.57
CA GLU A 11 14.85 -13.07 -7.13
C GLU A 11 15.48 -12.27 -8.27
N ARG A 12 15.57 -12.84 -9.49
CA ARG A 12 16.01 -12.08 -10.67
C ARG A 12 15.05 -10.94 -11.01
N ASN A 13 13.74 -11.18 -10.93
CA ASN A 13 12.74 -10.14 -11.20
C ASN A 13 12.79 -9.03 -10.15
N LYS A 14 12.98 -9.37 -8.86
CA LYS A 14 13.20 -8.39 -7.78
C LYS A 14 14.42 -7.52 -8.05
N GLN A 15 15.54 -8.15 -8.41
CA GLN A 15 16.75 -7.41 -8.75
C GLN A 15 16.52 -6.48 -9.95
N ALA A 16 15.85 -6.95 -11.00
CA ALA A 16 15.53 -6.13 -12.17
C ALA A 16 14.60 -4.95 -11.82
N ALA A 17 13.60 -5.17 -10.97
CA ALA A 17 12.67 -4.13 -10.55
C ALA A 17 13.36 -3.03 -9.72
N GLY A 18 14.23 -3.42 -8.78
CA GLY A 18 15.01 -2.48 -7.97
C GLY A 18 15.92 -1.56 -8.79
N GLU A 19 16.30 -1.96 -10.00
CA GLU A 19 17.14 -1.19 -10.91
C GLU A 19 16.37 -0.17 -11.77
N PHE A 20 15.04 -0.03 -11.66
CA PHE A 20 14.32 1.03 -12.38
C PHE A 20 14.58 2.42 -11.78
N HIS A 21 14.72 2.50 -10.44
CA HIS A 21 15.09 3.72 -9.72
C HIS A 21 16.51 3.61 -9.13
N ARG A 22 17.54 3.38 -9.96
CA ARG A 22 18.94 3.13 -9.53
C ARG A 22 19.56 4.17 -8.58
N GLU A 23 18.96 5.35 -8.49
CA GLU A 23 19.40 6.42 -7.60
C GLU A 23 18.90 6.24 -6.15
N LEU A 24 17.96 5.32 -5.91
CA LEU A 24 17.32 5.04 -4.63
C LEU A 24 17.36 3.54 -4.32
N GLU A 25 17.67 3.22 -3.07
CA GLU A 25 17.50 1.87 -2.54
C GLU A 25 16.06 1.74 -2.01
N PRO A 26 15.29 0.72 -2.42
CA PRO A 26 13.92 0.54 -1.95
C PRO A 26 13.88 0.16 -0.47
N GLU A 27 12.85 0.62 0.23
CA GLU A 27 12.53 0.19 1.61
C GLU A 27 12.26 -1.32 1.63
N PHE A 28 11.55 -1.83 0.62
CA PHE A 28 11.31 -3.25 0.40
C PHE A 28 11.03 -3.56 -1.07
N ILE A 29 11.22 -4.83 -1.43
CA ILE A 29 10.80 -5.42 -2.71
C ILE A 29 10.03 -6.71 -2.42
N LEU A 30 8.75 -6.74 -2.78
CA LEU A 30 7.90 -7.94 -2.67
C LEU A 30 7.66 -8.55 -4.03
N ALA A 31 7.53 -9.86 -4.08
CA ALA A 31 7.19 -10.55 -5.31
C ALA A 31 6.28 -11.77 -5.07
N GLU A 32 5.28 -11.92 -5.92
CA GLU A 32 4.37 -13.05 -5.92
C GLU A 32 3.99 -13.38 -7.37
N ASP A 33 4.11 -14.65 -7.74
CA ASP A 33 3.89 -15.13 -9.10
C ASP A 33 4.67 -14.32 -10.15
N ASP A 34 3.97 -13.53 -10.97
CA ASP A 34 4.53 -12.68 -12.02
C ASP A 34 4.60 -11.19 -11.66
N LEU A 35 4.20 -10.82 -10.44
CA LEU A 35 4.19 -9.44 -9.96
C LEU A 35 5.39 -9.18 -9.04
N VAL A 36 5.97 -7.99 -9.19
CA VAL A 36 6.99 -7.44 -8.29
C VAL A 36 6.58 -6.03 -7.91
N THR A 37 6.56 -5.72 -6.61
CA THR A 37 6.33 -4.37 -6.09
C THR A 37 7.56 -3.84 -5.37
N THR A 38 8.00 -2.65 -5.73
CA THR A 38 9.03 -1.87 -5.04
C THR A 38 8.39 -0.73 -4.25
N CYS A 39 8.93 -0.41 -3.07
CA CYS A 39 8.54 0.76 -2.29
C CYS A 39 9.76 1.62 -1.98
N TYR A 40 9.64 2.93 -2.14
CA TYR A 40 10.68 3.91 -1.87
C TYR A 40 10.19 4.95 -0.88
N TYR A 41 11.02 5.35 0.07
CA TYR A 41 10.73 6.50 0.93
C TYR A 41 11.03 7.81 0.20
N VAL A 42 9.99 8.63 -0.01
CA VAL A 42 10.05 9.87 -0.79
C VAL A 42 9.32 10.99 -0.02
N PRO A 43 9.90 11.52 1.08
CA PRO A 43 9.21 12.49 1.92
C PRO A 43 8.83 13.74 1.12
N GLN A 44 7.58 14.18 1.28
CA GLN A 44 6.99 15.29 0.55
C GLN A 44 6.82 16.51 1.47
N PRO A 45 6.87 17.74 0.93
CA PRO A 45 6.60 18.94 1.73
C PRO A 45 5.17 18.89 2.30
N GLU A 46 4.98 19.35 3.54
CA GLU A 46 3.63 19.49 4.09
C GLU A 46 2.85 20.55 3.31
N PRO A 47 1.57 20.30 2.92
CA PRO A 47 0.78 21.24 2.14
C PRO A 47 0.65 22.64 2.77
N GLU A 48 0.58 22.69 4.10
CA GLU A 48 0.39 23.93 4.87
C GLU A 48 1.70 24.53 5.41
N ASN A 49 2.81 23.76 5.36
CA ASN A 49 4.12 24.18 5.83
C ASN A 49 5.23 23.62 4.95
N LEU A 50 5.55 24.33 3.86
CA LEU A 50 6.56 23.91 2.88
C LEU A 50 7.99 23.79 3.45
N ALA A 51 8.24 24.28 4.66
CA ALA A 51 9.53 24.10 5.36
C ALA A 51 9.60 22.77 6.15
N ALA A 52 8.47 22.11 6.36
CA ALA A 52 8.36 20.78 6.94
C ALA A 52 8.07 19.74 5.85
N SER A 53 8.33 18.48 6.18
CA SER A 53 8.01 17.35 5.31
C SER A 53 7.32 16.26 6.11
N TYR A 54 6.50 15.47 5.44
CA TYR A 54 5.89 14.28 5.98
C TYR A 54 6.41 13.02 5.29
N ASP A 55 6.27 11.88 5.96
CA ASP A 55 6.63 10.57 5.42
C ASP A 55 5.68 10.19 4.29
N CYS A 56 6.25 9.93 3.12
CA CYS A 56 5.51 9.52 1.94
C CYS A 56 6.28 8.40 1.24
N TYR A 57 5.55 7.46 0.66
CA TYR A 57 6.12 6.27 0.05
C TYR A 57 5.66 6.18 -1.41
N ALA A 58 6.61 5.96 -2.31
CA ALA A 58 6.33 5.73 -3.73
C ALA A 58 6.35 4.23 -4.01
N PHE A 59 5.40 3.75 -4.79
CA PHE A 59 5.27 2.36 -5.15
C PHE A 59 5.29 2.19 -6.67
N ASP A 60 5.92 1.12 -7.10
CA ASP A 60 5.81 0.61 -8.46
C ASP A 60 5.51 -0.87 -8.42
N THR A 61 4.52 -1.32 -9.17
CA THR A 61 4.29 -2.73 -9.44
C THR A 61 4.56 -3.03 -10.91
N TYR A 62 5.28 -4.11 -11.16
CA TYR A 62 5.63 -4.59 -12.48
C TYR A 62 5.09 -6.00 -12.67
N ARG A 63 4.53 -6.28 -13.86
CA ARG A 63 4.28 -7.67 -14.30
C ARG A 63 5.44 -8.12 -15.17
N PHE A 64 5.98 -9.30 -14.89
CA PHE A 64 7.06 -9.92 -15.65
C PHE A 64 6.56 -11.10 -16.49
N GLN A 65 6.96 -11.14 -17.76
CA GLN A 65 6.81 -12.31 -18.63
C GLN A 65 8.16 -12.58 -19.31
N ASP A 66 8.63 -13.83 -19.23
CA ASP A 66 9.92 -14.25 -19.81
C ASP A 66 11.12 -13.36 -19.42
N GLY A 67 11.10 -12.85 -18.18
CA GLY A 67 12.13 -11.96 -17.63
C GLY A 67 12.05 -10.51 -18.12
N GLN A 68 10.99 -10.13 -18.83
CA GLN A 68 10.75 -8.77 -19.30
C GLN A 68 9.53 -8.17 -18.59
N VAL A 69 9.55 -6.86 -18.33
CA VAL A 69 8.38 -6.13 -17.85
C VAL A 69 7.38 -5.98 -18.99
N VAL A 70 6.15 -6.45 -18.79
CA VAL A 70 5.05 -6.35 -19.77
C VAL A 70 3.94 -5.38 -19.32
N GLU A 71 3.83 -5.12 -18.01
CA GLU A 71 2.91 -4.13 -17.45
C GLU A 71 3.58 -3.40 -16.28
N HIS A 72 3.17 -2.16 -16.04
CA HIS A 72 3.68 -1.31 -14.95
C HIS A 72 2.53 -0.44 -14.41
N TRP A 73 2.47 -0.34 -13.08
CA TRP A 73 1.58 0.54 -12.33
C TRP A 73 2.43 1.31 -11.32
N SER A 74 2.17 2.60 -11.15
CA SER A 74 2.85 3.42 -10.14
C SER A 74 1.86 4.13 -9.24
N SER A 75 2.31 4.50 -8.04
CA SER A 75 1.58 5.41 -7.14
C SER A 75 1.72 6.88 -7.54
N ASP A 76 2.24 7.18 -8.74
CA ASP A 76 2.39 8.56 -9.18
C ASP A 76 1.02 9.24 -9.28
N ASN A 77 0.93 10.43 -8.71
CA ASN A 77 -0.28 11.24 -8.75
C ASN A 77 -0.13 12.34 -9.81
N LYS A 78 -1.06 12.38 -10.77
CA LYS A 78 -1.11 13.40 -11.83
C LYS A 78 -1.26 14.83 -11.27
N ILE A 79 -2.07 15.02 -10.24
CA ILE A 79 -2.39 16.31 -9.63
C ILE A 79 -1.23 16.80 -8.76
N ALA A 80 -0.61 15.90 -8.00
CA ALA A 80 0.53 16.19 -7.14
C ALA A 80 1.67 15.20 -7.38
N PRO A 81 2.47 15.40 -8.45
CA PRO A 81 3.63 14.57 -8.73
C PRO A 81 4.61 14.58 -7.55
N LEU A 82 5.24 13.43 -7.29
CA LEU A 82 6.21 13.32 -6.20
C LEU A 82 7.44 14.17 -6.48
N THR A 83 7.89 14.90 -5.46
CA THR A 83 9.18 15.58 -5.48
C THR A 83 10.27 14.60 -5.09
N TRP A 84 10.97 14.07 -6.09
CA TRP A 84 12.09 13.15 -5.89
C TRP A 84 13.34 13.90 -5.39
N GLN A 85 13.85 13.49 -4.23
CA GLN A 85 15.10 14.02 -3.69
C GLN A 85 16.30 13.34 -4.34
N ARG A 86 17.25 14.12 -4.85
CA ARG A 86 18.47 13.59 -5.52
C ARG A 86 19.51 12.95 -4.57
N ALA A 87 19.29 12.97 -3.25
CA ALA A 87 20.38 12.79 -2.27
C ALA A 87 20.07 11.83 -1.11
N ARG A 88 19.32 10.74 -1.35
CA ARG A 88 19.13 9.66 -0.35
C ARG A 88 19.48 8.29 -0.94
N PRO A 89 20.76 7.89 -0.93
CA PRO A 89 21.22 6.68 -1.62
C PRO A 89 20.96 5.37 -0.87
N LYS A 90 20.42 5.41 0.37
CA LYS A 90 20.10 4.23 1.16
C LYS A 90 18.64 4.25 1.55
N ALA A 91 18.06 3.06 1.76
CA ALA A 91 16.75 2.91 2.34
C ALA A 91 16.72 3.66 3.69
N HIS A 92 15.64 4.40 3.93
CA HIS A 92 15.37 5.01 5.22
C HIS A 92 15.25 3.92 6.30
N GLN A 93 14.55 2.84 5.95
CA GLN A 93 14.40 1.62 6.72
C GLN A 93 14.38 0.43 5.76
N LEU A 94 15.34 -0.49 5.92
CA LEU A 94 15.26 -1.75 5.19
C LEU A 94 14.22 -2.65 5.86
N ILE A 95 13.14 -2.95 5.14
CA ILE A 95 12.02 -3.75 5.60
C ILE A 95 12.09 -5.11 4.88
N ASP A 96 12.23 -6.17 5.67
CA ASP A 96 12.22 -7.54 5.18
C ASP A 96 10.79 -8.12 5.29
N PRO A 97 10.21 -8.74 4.23
CA PRO A 97 8.96 -9.49 4.30
C PRO A 97 9.01 -10.73 5.20
N GLY A 98 10.11 -10.97 5.91
CA GLY A 98 10.25 -12.11 6.79
C GLY A 98 10.42 -13.41 6.02
N PRO A 99 10.55 -14.55 6.72
CA PRO A 99 10.75 -15.82 6.07
C PRO A 99 9.51 -16.21 5.24
N PRO A 100 9.68 -17.00 4.16
CA PRO A 100 8.55 -17.51 3.40
C PRO A 100 7.59 -18.31 4.28
N VAL A 101 6.30 -18.08 4.09
CA VAL A 101 5.22 -18.81 4.78
C VAL A 101 4.54 -19.81 3.84
N SER A 102 3.61 -20.60 4.36
CA SER A 102 2.85 -21.55 3.52
C SER A 102 1.87 -20.82 2.60
N LYS A 103 1.38 -21.50 1.56
CA LYS A 103 0.36 -20.93 0.66
C LYS A 103 -0.94 -20.63 1.42
N GLU A 104 -1.31 -21.49 2.35
CA GLU A 104 -2.48 -21.30 3.21
C GLU A 104 -2.34 -20.06 4.07
N GLN A 105 -1.14 -19.78 4.58
CA GLN A 105 -0.87 -18.55 5.33
C GLN A 105 -0.90 -17.30 4.42
N ILE A 106 -0.40 -17.38 3.19
CA ILE A 106 -0.53 -16.30 2.21
C ILE A 106 -2.01 -15.98 1.95
N GLU A 107 -2.84 -17.00 1.72
CA GLU A 107 -4.28 -16.81 1.51
C GLU A 107 -4.99 -16.26 2.77
N ALA A 108 -4.57 -16.70 3.96
CA ALA A 108 -5.07 -16.14 5.22
C ALA A 108 -4.69 -14.66 5.39
N ASN A 109 -3.46 -14.27 5.03
CA ASN A 109 -2.99 -12.88 5.07
C ASN A 109 -3.78 -12.00 4.08
N LYS A 110 -4.01 -12.49 2.85
CA LYS A 110 -4.87 -11.83 1.87
C LYS A 110 -6.28 -11.66 2.39
N ARG A 111 -6.83 -12.71 3.02
CA ARG A 111 -8.17 -12.67 3.59
C ARG A 111 -8.29 -11.68 4.74
N LEU A 112 -7.29 -11.60 5.62
CA LEU A 112 -7.24 -10.63 6.72
C LEU A 112 -7.40 -9.20 6.20
N VAL A 113 -6.66 -8.84 5.14
CA VAL A 113 -6.73 -7.50 4.56
C VAL A 113 -8.06 -7.26 3.85
N ILE A 114 -8.53 -8.22 3.05
CA ILE A 114 -9.85 -8.12 2.40
C ILE A 114 -10.97 -7.94 3.45
N ASP A 115 -10.94 -8.70 4.53
CA ASP A 115 -11.94 -8.59 5.58
C ASP A 115 -11.78 -7.29 6.38
N SER A 116 -10.57 -6.77 6.61
CA SER A 116 -10.41 -5.46 7.25
C SER A 116 -11.08 -4.35 6.43
N TYR A 117 -10.96 -4.36 5.10
CA TYR A 117 -11.67 -3.41 4.23
C TYR A 117 -13.19 -3.58 4.28
N ARG A 118 -13.69 -4.83 4.22
CA ARG A 118 -15.13 -5.12 4.28
C ARG A 118 -15.77 -4.67 5.59
N TYR A 119 -15.11 -4.94 6.71
CA TYR A 119 -15.66 -4.71 8.04
C TYR A 119 -15.38 -3.32 8.59
N VAL A 120 -14.32 -2.64 8.16
CA VAL A 120 -13.99 -1.29 8.65
C VAL A 120 -14.47 -0.21 7.67
N PHE A 121 -14.11 -0.32 6.38
CA PHE A 121 -14.35 0.74 5.40
C PHE A 121 -15.69 0.60 4.69
N ASP A 122 -15.99 -0.56 4.08
CA ASP A 122 -17.27 -0.77 3.38
C ASP A 122 -18.46 -0.75 4.35
N ALA A 123 -18.25 -1.27 5.56
CA ALA A 123 -19.24 -1.23 6.64
C ALA A 123 -19.15 0.04 7.49
N GLU A 124 -18.24 0.98 7.18
CA GLU A 124 -18.14 2.27 7.88
C GLU A 124 -18.06 2.12 9.42
N ASN A 125 -17.38 1.08 9.89
CA ASN A 125 -17.46 0.62 11.28
C ASN A 125 -16.09 0.67 11.98
N PRO A 126 -15.77 1.77 12.67
CA PRO A 126 -14.51 1.90 13.40
C PRO A 126 -14.40 0.90 14.56
N ALA A 127 -15.53 0.42 15.13
CA ALA A 127 -15.47 -0.56 16.20
C ALA A 127 -14.90 -1.92 15.77
N ALA A 128 -14.84 -2.21 14.47
CA ALA A 128 -14.24 -3.41 13.92
C ALA A 128 -12.71 -3.36 13.83
N ILE A 129 -12.08 -2.18 13.95
CA ILE A 129 -10.62 -2.03 13.82
C ILE A 129 -9.87 -2.97 14.77
N LYS A 130 -10.35 -3.10 16.01
CA LYS A 130 -9.72 -3.98 17.01
C LYS A 130 -9.65 -5.46 16.63
N ASP A 131 -10.46 -5.90 15.66
CA ASP A 131 -10.54 -7.29 15.22
C ASP A 131 -9.52 -7.60 14.11
N PHE A 132 -8.93 -6.57 13.49
CA PHE A 132 -8.00 -6.71 12.36
C PHE A 132 -6.64 -6.04 12.60
N PHE A 133 -6.59 -5.01 13.43
CA PHE A 133 -5.40 -4.19 13.64
C PHE A 133 -4.83 -4.40 15.04
N ALA A 134 -3.52 -4.57 15.12
CA ALA A 134 -2.78 -4.72 16.37
C ALA A 134 -3.00 -3.50 17.28
N GLU A 135 -2.95 -3.70 18.59
CA GLU A 135 -3.13 -2.60 19.56
C GLU A 135 -2.08 -1.50 19.34
N ASP A 136 -0.84 -1.91 19.09
CA ASP A 136 0.33 -1.07 18.78
C ASP A 136 0.50 -0.83 17.27
N TYR A 137 -0.58 -0.87 16.49
CA TYR A 137 -0.55 -0.60 15.05
C TYR A 137 0.20 0.68 14.70
N GLN A 138 1.16 0.56 13.78
CA GLN A 138 1.99 1.66 13.32
C GLN A 138 1.46 2.19 11.98
N HIS A 139 1.26 3.51 11.91
CA HIS A 139 1.01 4.21 10.65
C HIS A 139 2.04 5.33 10.51
N HIS A 140 2.38 5.69 9.28
CA HIS A 140 3.34 6.77 9.03
C HIS A 140 2.69 8.14 8.85
N TYR A 141 1.40 8.29 9.18
CA TYR A 141 0.73 9.59 9.17
C TYR A 141 1.05 10.37 10.47
N PRO A 142 1.82 11.47 10.42
CA PRO A 142 2.35 12.11 11.64
C PRO A 142 1.28 12.73 12.55
N GLN A 143 0.10 13.04 12.01
CA GLN A 143 -0.93 13.77 12.76
C GLN A 143 -1.81 12.87 13.62
N PHE A 144 -1.80 11.55 13.39
CA PHE A 144 -2.63 10.63 14.16
C PHE A 144 -1.87 10.09 15.39
N PRO A 145 -2.57 9.92 16.53
CA PRO A 145 -2.01 9.25 17.70
C PRO A 145 -1.47 7.84 17.38
N PRO A 146 -0.41 7.38 18.04
CA PRO A 146 0.14 6.05 17.81
C PRO A 146 -0.86 4.94 18.20
N GLY A 147 -0.63 3.75 17.65
CA GLY A 147 -1.50 2.59 17.86
C GLY A 147 -2.80 2.69 17.06
N ARG A 148 -3.70 1.74 17.28
CA ARG A 148 -4.98 1.72 16.55
C ARG A 148 -5.92 2.89 16.89
N THR A 149 -5.71 3.59 18.01
CA THR A 149 -6.54 4.74 18.42
C THR A 149 -6.54 5.86 17.38
N GLY A 150 -5.39 6.17 16.77
CA GLY A 150 -5.32 7.18 15.71
C GLY A 150 -6.12 6.78 14.47
N PHE A 151 -6.11 5.49 14.17
CA PHE A 151 -6.88 4.92 13.07
C PHE A 151 -8.39 4.90 13.35
N ASP A 152 -8.79 4.60 14.59
CA ASP A 152 -10.18 4.72 15.05
C ASP A 152 -10.73 6.14 14.83
N MET A 153 -9.92 7.16 15.15
CA MET A 153 -10.29 8.56 14.93
C MET A 153 -10.44 8.88 13.45
N PHE A 154 -9.52 8.39 12.62
CA PHE A 154 -9.58 8.59 11.17
C PHE A 154 -10.83 7.99 10.54
N VAL A 155 -11.17 6.73 10.87
CA VAL A 155 -12.36 6.07 10.32
C VAL A 155 -13.65 6.74 10.81
N ASN A 156 -13.72 7.15 12.08
CA ASN A 156 -14.86 7.93 12.59
C ASN A 156 -15.01 9.29 11.87
N MET A 157 -13.89 9.95 11.57
CA MET A 157 -13.89 11.23 10.84
C MET A 157 -14.38 11.05 9.40
N LEU A 158 -14.01 9.96 8.74
CA LEU A 158 -14.43 9.65 7.38
C LEU A 158 -15.91 9.23 7.30
N PHE A 159 -16.40 8.48 8.28
CA PHE A 159 -17.74 7.90 8.25
C PHE A 159 -18.54 8.21 9.52
N PRO A 160 -18.93 9.48 9.73
CA PRO A 160 -19.65 9.89 10.93
C PRO A 160 -21.05 9.27 11.05
N ASP A 161 -21.63 8.83 9.94
CA ASP A 161 -22.98 8.25 9.86
C ASP A 161 -22.99 6.70 9.86
N GLY A 162 -21.82 6.06 9.98
CA GLY A 162 -21.71 4.61 10.10
C GLY A 162 -22.26 4.06 11.43
N PRO A 163 -22.33 2.73 11.60
CA PRO A 163 -21.92 1.70 10.66
C PRO A 163 -23.02 1.29 9.66
N ARG A 164 -22.62 0.71 8.53
CA ARG A 164 -23.48 0.03 7.56
C ARG A 164 -23.43 -1.50 7.73
N PRO A 165 -24.41 -2.25 7.21
CA PRO A 165 -24.33 -3.71 7.17
C PRO A 165 -23.14 -4.20 6.35
N VAL A 166 -22.37 -5.14 6.91
CA VAL A 166 -21.25 -5.78 6.24
C VAL A 166 -21.75 -6.59 5.04
N GLN A 167 -21.14 -6.37 3.88
CA GLN A 167 -21.46 -7.09 2.65
C GLN A 167 -20.68 -8.41 2.56
N PRO A 168 -21.21 -9.48 1.93
CA PRO A 168 -20.51 -10.76 1.77
C PRO A 168 -19.18 -10.67 1.01
N GLU A 169 -19.11 -9.72 0.08
CA GLU A 169 -17.94 -9.44 -0.76
C GLU A 169 -17.52 -7.98 -0.57
N LEU A 170 -16.29 -7.67 -0.98
CA LEU A 170 -15.75 -6.32 -0.95
C LEU A 170 -16.45 -5.49 -2.02
N LEU A 171 -16.92 -4.28 -1.67
CA LEU A 171 -17.68 -3.43 -2.59
C LEU A 171 -16.85 -3.02 -3.81
N ARG A 172 -15.54 -2.82 -3.60
CA ARG A 172 -14.58 -2.42 -4.62
C ARG A 172 -13.29 -3.24 -4.49
N PRO A 173 -13.19 -4.43 -5.11
CA PRO A 173 -12.03 -5.30 -4.98
C PRO A 173 -10.75 -4.60 -5.47
N PRO A 174 -9.58 -4.97 -4.92
CA PRO A 174 -8.31 -4.40 -5.35
C PRO A 174 -7.96 -4.79 -6.80
N THR A 175 -7.31 -3.88 -7.51
CA THR A 175 -6.67 -4.13 -8.82
C THR A 175 -5.50 -5.10 -8.66
N ILE A 176 -4.71 -4.94 -7.59
CA ILE A 176 -3.57 -5.81 -7.27
C ILE A 176 -3.65 -6.19 -5.80
N LEU A 177 -3.55 -7.49 -5.53
CA LEU A 177 -3.43 -8.05 -4.19
C LEU A 177 -2.32 -9.10 -4.21
N MET A 178 -1.19 -8.80 -3.59
CA MET A 178 -0.06 -9.71 -3.52
C MET A 178 0.54 -9.77 -2.12
N ALA A 179 1.14 -10.89 -1.75
CA ALA A 179 1.76 -11.07 -0.45
C ALA A 179 3.04 -11.90 -0.54
N GLU A 180 3.99 -11.57 0.33
CA GLU A 180 5.22 -12.33 0.51
C GLU A 180 5.58 -12.35 1.99
N GLY A 181 5.82 -13.55 2.52
CA GLY A 181 6.10 -13.76 3.94
C GLY A 181 4.98 -13.18 4.82
N ASP A 182 5.32 -12.20 5.63
CA ASP A 182 4.41 -11.49 6.55
C ASP A 182 4.00 -10.09 6.04
N MET A 183 4.25 -9.77 4.76
CA MET A 183 3.85 -8.51 4.15
C MET A 183 2.84 -8.69 3.01
N LEU A 184 2.05 -7.65 2.75
CA LEU A 184 1.02 -7.61 1.72
C LEU A 184 0.95 -6.25 1.04
N ILE A 185 0.73 -6.24 -0.29
CA ILE A 185 0.38 -5.06 -1.10
C ILE A 185 -1.09 -5.13 -1.49
N TYR A 186 -1.80 -4.04 -1.24
CA TYR A 186 -3.18 -3.79 -1.65
C TYR A 186 -3.21 -2.55 -2.53
N VAL A 187 -3.60 -2.70 -3.80
CA VAL A 187 -3.75 -1.58 -4.74
C VAL A 187 -5.20 -1.51 -5.18
N ALA A 188 -5.85 -0.38 -4.97
CA ALA A 188 -7.20 -0.13 -5.46
C ALA A 188 -7.22 1.05 -6.42
N ASP A 189 -7.91 0.89 -7.54
CA ASP A 189 -8.22 2.00 -8.41
C ASP A 189 -9.39 2.84 -7.87
N ARG A 190 -9.25 4.15 -8.03
CA ARG A 190 -10.22 5.17 -7.63
C ARG A 190 -10.30 6.24 -8.70
N PRO A 191 -11.13 6.08 -9.74
CA PRO A 191 -11.26 7.08 -10.79
C PRO A 191 -11.57 8.48 -10.24
N GLN A 192 -10.70 9.45 -10.49
CA GLN A 192 -10.81 10.85 -10.04
C GLN A 192 -11.18 11.75 -11.22
N PRO A 193 -11.96 12.82 -11.03
CA PRO A 193 -12.28 13.77 -12.09
C PRO A 193 -11.01 14.45 -12.63
N GLU A 194 -10.97 14.69 -13.94
CA GLU A 194 -9.90 15.51 -14.53
C GLU A 194 -10.02 16.97 -14.08
N LEU A 195 -8.86 17.64 -13.92
CA LEU A 195 -8.83 19.04 -13.45
C LEU A 195 -9.44 20.02 -14.46
N ASP A 196 -9.24 19.75 -15.75
CA ASP A 196 -9.70 20.58 -16.87
C ASP A 196 -11.05 20.13 -17.46
N ASP A 197 -11.47 18.89 -17.16
CA ASP A 197 -12.79 18.36 -17.55
C ASP A 197 -13.37 17.44 -16.46
N PRO A 198 -14.18 17.98 -15.52
CA PRO A 198 -14.77 17.17 -14.45
C PRO A 198 -15.72 16.06 -14.92
N THR A 199 -16.09 16.01 -16.21
CA THR A 199 -16.93 14.94 -16.77
C THR A 199 -16.14 13.70 -17.18
N SER A 200 -14.83 13.83 -17.36
CA SER A 200 -13.91 12.71 -17.57
C SER A 200 -13.12 12.39 -16.31
N LYS A 201 -12.53 11.18 -16.26
CA LYS A 201 -11.80 10.69 -15.10
C LYS A 201 -10.46 10.09 -15.48
N PHE A 202 -9.46 10.30 -14.63
CA PHE A 202 -8.21 9.56 -14.66
C PHE A 202 -8.18 8.47 -13.58
N THR A 203 -7.41 7.41 -13.81
CA THR A 203 -7.22 6.34 -12.83
C THR A 203 -6.24 6.81 -11.75
N PHE A 204 -6.70 6.84 -10.50
CA PHE A 204 -5.83 7.02 -9.34
C PHE A 204 -5.65 5.69 -8.63
N LEU A 205 -4.40 5.27 -8.38
CA LEU A 205 -4.11 4.02 -7.70
C LEU A 205 -3.72 4.29 -6.25
N ILE A 206 -4.52 3.78 -5.32
CA ILE A 206 -4.21 3.82 -3.90
C ILE A 206 -3.40 2.58 -3.55
N TYR A 207 -2.11 2.79 -3.29
CA TYR A 207 -1.21 1.78 -2.77
C TYR A 207 -1.22 1.76 -1.25
N ASN A 208 -1.37 0.57 -0.68
CA ASN A 208 -1.11 0.31 0.73
C ASN A 208 -0.27 -0.96 0.86
N ALA A 209 0.80 -0.89 1.65
CA ALA A 209 1.52 -2.06 2.12
C ALA A 209 1.23 -2.28 3.60
N PHE A 210 1.10 -3.54 4.01
CA PHE A 210 0.86 -3.94 5.39
C PHE A 210 1.89 -4.94 5.86
N LYS A 211 2.38 -4.76 7.09
CA LYS A 211 3.08 -5.80 7.86
C LYS A 211 2.05 -6.53 8.72
N ILE A 212 2.15 -7.86 8.78
CA ILE A 212 1.26 -8.73 9.56
C ILE A 212 2.05 -9.34 10.71
N ARG A 213 1.47 -9.32 11.91
CA ARG A 213 2.04 -9.97 13.09
C ARG A 213 0.93 -10.59 13.90
N ASP A 214 1.11 -11.84 14.31
CA ASP A 214 0.15 -12.59 15.14
C ASP A 214 -1.29 -12.58 14.57
N GLY A 215 -1.42 -12.64 13.24
CA GLY A 215 -2.71 -12.63 12.54
C GLY A 215 -3.39 -11.26 12.50
N MET A 216 -2.68 -10.17 12.82
CA MET A 216 -3.18 -8.80 12.84
C MET A 216 -2.34 -7.89 11.93
N LEU A 217 -2.95 -6.84 11.38
CA LEU A 217 -2.26 -5.75 10.70
C LEU A 217 -1.50 -4.93 11.74
N ALA A 218 -0.17 -4.90 11.63
CA ALA A 218 0.72 -4.34 12.64
C ALA A 218 1.36 -3.02 12.21
N GLU A 219 1.57 -2.80 10.92
CA GLU A 219 2.15 -1.58 10.38
C GLU A 219 1.64 -1.37 8.96
N HIS A 220 1.51 -0.11 8.51
CA HIS A 220 1.19 0.18 7.11
C HIS A 220 1.90 1.40 6.54
N TRP A 221 2.23 1.29 5.26
CA TRP A 221 2.80 2.33 4.40
C TRP A 221 1.80 2.72 3.30
N SER A 222 1.51 4.02 3.18
CA SER A 222 0.58 4.55 2.19
C SER A 222 1.29 5.22 1.02
N GLY A 223 0.79 4.99 -0.19
CA GLY A 223 1.20 5.71 -1.40
C GLY A 223 0.45 7.02 -1.64
N VAL A 224 -0.44 7.44 -0.73
CA VAL A 224 -1.24 8.66 -0.92
C VAL A 224 -0.40 9.90 -0.63
N ASN A 225 -0.32 10.78 -1.63
CA ASN A 225 0.22 12.13 -1.46
C ASN A 225 -0.83 13.04 -0.81
N MET A 226 -0.54 13.55 0.39
CA MET A 226 -1.42 14.47 1.12
C MET A 226 -1.75 15.77 0.39
N ALA A 227 -0.94 16.19 -0.59
CA ALA A 227 -1.23 17.37 -1.40
C ALA A 227 -2.37 17.15 -2.41
N ALA A 228 -2.75 15.89 -2.66
CA ALA A 228 -3.87 15.51 -3.52
C ALA A 228 -4.51 14.21 -3.02
N PRO A 229 -5.21 14.24 -1.87
CA PRO A 229 -5.92 13.08 -1.36
C PRO A 229 -7.04 12.67 -2.33
N PRO A 230 -7.34 11.37 -2.47
CA PRO A 230 -8.41 10.92 -3.35
C PRO A 230 -9.78 11.38 -2.85
N ASN A 231 -10.69 11.69 -3.78
CA ASN A 231 -12.11 11.74 -3.46
C ASN A 231 -12.57 10.31 -3.12
N LEU A 232 -13.19 10.15 -1.95
CA LEU A 232 -13.62 8.85 -1.42
C LEU A 232 -15.10 8.55 -1.67
N ASP A 233 -15.84 9.50 -2.28
CA ASP A 233 -17.26 9.40 -2.63
C ASP A 233 -17.55 8.28 -3.67
#